data_AF-A0A1A9HFY5-F1
#
_entry.id   AF-A0A1A9HFY5-F1
#
_cell.length_a   1.000
_cell.length_b   1.000
_cell.length_c   1.000
_cell.angle_alpha   90.00
_cell.angle_beta   90.00
_cell.angle_gamma   90.00
#
_symmetry.space_group_name_H-M   'P 1'
#
loop_
_entity.id
_entity.type
_entity.pdbx_description
1 polymer ?
#
loop_
_entity_poly.entity_id
_entity_poly.type
_entity_poly.pdbx_seq_one_letter_code
_entity_poly.pdbx_strand_id
1 'polypeptide(L)'
;MPMLGLSAVALNATGAVAAPATATVDVGMTCTVQDGWWSLDRERPTQPEPVKVLAVKPLTTGTPGAWVQPQRGKLSDQQLHLALERLTDCR
;
A
#
# COMPACT_ATOMS: atom_id res chain seq x y z
N MET A 1 -30.53 -42.93 33.69
CA MET A 1 -29.17 -43.04 33.08
C MET A 1 -29.31 -43.96 31.86
N PRO A 2 -29.25 -43.44 30.63
CA PRO A 2 -28.01 -43.19 29.86
C PRO A 2 -27.96 -41.73 29.34
N MET A 3 -26.83 -41.01 29.39
CA MET A 3 -25.63 -41.04 28.51
C MET A 3 -25.94 -40.81 27.02
N LEU A 4 -25.71 -39.56 26.56
CA LEU A 4 -25.20 -39.21 25.22
C LEU A 4 -24.91 -37.71 25.20
N GLY A 5 -23.65 -37.37 25.50
CA GLY A 5 -23.12 -36.03 25.35
C GLY A 5 -22.84 -35.73 23.89
N LEU A 6 -23.52 -34.74 23.33
CA LEU A 6 -23.12 -34.07 22.09
C LEU A 6 -22.26 -32.87 22.46
N SER A 7 -20.94 -33.05 22.51
CA SER A 7 -20.00 -31.94 22.46
C SER A 7 -19.79 -31.56 21.01
N ALA A 8 -20.50 -30.51 20.56
CA ALA A 8 -20.20 -29.84 19.31
C ALA A 8 -18.88 -29.08 19.47
N VAL A 9 -17.79 -29.65 18.94
CA VAL A 9 -16.54 -28.92 18.75
C VAL A 9 -16.77 -27.92 17.62
N ALA A 10 -16.99 -26.65 17.97
CA ALA A 10 -16.95 -25.56 17.01
C ALA A 10 -15.48 -25.32 16.62
N LEU A 11 -15.02 -25.95 15.53
CA LEU A 11 -13.84 -25.51 14.80
C LEU A 11 -14.18 -24.17 14.13
N ASN A 12 -13.93 -23.06 14.83
CA ASN A 12 -13.78 -21.77 14.15
C ASN A 12 -12.36 -21.67 13.60
N ALA A 13 -12.15 -22.30 12.44
CA ALA A 13 -11.08 -21.93 11.54
C ALA A 13 -11.51 -20.64 10.82
N THR A 14 -10.82 -19.53 11.08
CA THR A 14 -10.65 -18.34 10.20
C THR A 14 -10.13 -17.18 11.05
N GLY A 15 -8.99 -16.57 10.80
CA GLY A 15 -7.99 -16.80 9.77
C GLY A 15 -6.69 -16.20 10.28
N ALA A 16 -5.57 -16.74 9.81
CA ALA A 16 -4.33 -15.99 9.85
C ALA A 16 -4.64 -14.68 9.12
N VAL A 17 -4.71 -13.58 9.86
CA VAL A 17 -4.61 -12.25 9.28
C VAL A 17 -3.30 -12.31 8.51
N ALA A 18 -3.39 -12.36 7.18
CA ALA A 18 -2.24 -12.16 6.34
C ALA A 18 -1.65 -10.85 6.83
N ALA A 19 -0.53 -10.92 7.54
CA ALA A 19 0.31 -9.76 7.75
C ALA A 19 0.41 -9.13 6.36
N PRO A 20 0.10 -7.83 6.20
CA PRO A 20 0.22 -7.21 4.88
C PRO A 20 1.60 -7.60 4.42
N ALA A 21 1.67 -8.33 3.31
CA ALA A 21 2.93 -8.61 2.68
C ALA A 21 3.57 -7.24 2.59
N THR A 22 4.65 -7.01 3.33
CA THR A 22 5.54 -5.90 3.11
C THR A 22 6.09 -6.20 1.73
N ALA A 23 5.29 -5.88 0.71
CA ALA A 23 5.66 -5.92 -0.67
C ALA A 23 6.91 -5.07 -0.67
N THR A 24 8.05 -5.73 -0.84
CA THR A 24 9.33 -5.07 -0.91
C THR A 24 9.23 -4.13 -2.09
N VAL A 25 9.10 -2.85 -1.78
CA VAL A 25 9.04 -1.80 -2.77
C VAL A 25 10.43 -1.68 -3.33
N ASP A 26 10.64 -2.13 -4.56
CA ASP A 26 11.91 -2.04 -5.26
C ASP A 26 11.93 -0.90 -6.27
N VAL A 27 13.14 -0.45 -6.59
CA VAL A 27 13.35 0.57 -7.61
C VAL A 27 12.90 0.05 -8.98
N GLY A 28 12.13 0.87 -9.70
CA GLY A 28 11.57 0.54 -11.00
C GLY A 28 10.16 -0.03 -10.95
N MET A 29 9.67 -0.46 -9.77
CA MET A 29 8.29 -0.92 -9.60
C MET A 29 7.29 0.21 -9.83
N THR A 30 6.11 -0.14 -10.34
CA THR A 30 4.96 0.77 -10.37
C THR A 30 4.07 0.45 -9.18
N CYS A 31 3.91 1.42 -8.29
CA CYS A 31 3.01 1.36 -7.14
C CYS A 31 1.82 2.29 -7.34
N THR A 32 0.82 2.15 -6.49
CA THR A 32 -0.35 3.03 -6.43
C THR A 32 -0.37 3.76 -5.09
N VAL A 33 -0.57 5.08 -5.14
CA VAL A 33 -0.87 5.88 -3.94
C VAL A 33 -2.38 6.08 -3.89
N GLN A 34 -3.04 5.59 -2.84
CA GLN A 34 -4.51 5.66 -2.73
C GLN A 34 -5.03 7.09 -2.54
N ASP A 35 -4.30 7.92 -1.79
CA ASP A 35 -4.67 9.33 -1.61
C ASP A 35 -3.80 10.22 -2.50
N GLY A 36 -4.28 10.41 -3.72
CA GLY A 36 -3.77 11.36 -4.71
C GLY A 36 -4.01 12.83 -4.33
N TRP A 37 -3.89 13.21 -3.05
CA TRP A 37 -4.01 14.63 -2.63
C TRP A 37 -2.93 15.51 -3.27
N TRP A 38 -1.82 14.88 -3.68
CA TRP A 38 -0.73 15.49 -4.43
C TRP A 38 -1.00 15.47 -5.94
N SER A 39 -1.97 14.68 -6.43
CA SER A 39 -2.52 14.82 -7.77
C SER A 39 -3.08 16.23 -7.85
N LEU A 40 -2.38 17.11 -8.55
CA LEU A 40 -2.86 18.49 -8.79
C LEU A 40 -4.09 18.52 -9.72
N ASP A 41 -4.76 17.37 -9.93
CA ASP A 41 -6.11 17.31 -10.45
C ASP A 41 -7.09 17.75 -9.35
N ARG A 42 -7.35 19.05 -9.33
CA ARG A 42 -8.26 19.72 -8.40
C ARG A 42 -9.67 19.13 -8.44
N GLU A 43 -10.03 18.40 -9.49
CA GLU A 43 -11.34 17.76 -9.65
C GLU A 43 -11.39 16.36 -9.01
N ARG A 44 -10.23 15.73 -8.73
CA ARG A 44 -10.14 14.33 -8.25
C ARG A 44 -9.04 14.09 -7.21
N PRO A 45 -9.03 14.82 -6.08
CA PRO A 45 -7.97 14.75 -5.07
C PRO A 45 -7.87 13.41 -4.32
N THR A 46 -8.87 12.53 -4.46
CA THR A 46 -8.94 11.22 -3.80
C THR A 46 -8.75 10.06 -4.77
N GLN A 47 -8.42 10.33 -6.03
CA GLN A 47 -8.24 9.26 -7.00
C GLN A 47 -6.91 8.53 -6.74
N PRO A 48 -6.89 7.19 -6.78
CA PRO A 48 -5.65 6.43 -6.71
C PRO A 48 -4.75 6.73 -7.90
N GLU A 49 -3.47 6.98 -7.63
CA GLU A 49 -2.52 7.40 -8.66
C GLU A 49 -1.34 6.43 -8.81
N PRO A 50 -1.09 5.95 -10.05
CA PRO A 50 0.06 5.12 -10.33
C PRO A 50 1.32 5.97 -10.33
N VAL A 51 2.32 5.49 -9.60
CA VAL A 51 3.63 6.11 -9.44
C VAL A 51 4.72 5.08 -9.68
N LYS A 52 5.78 5.48 -10.39
CA LYS A 52 6.98 4.68 -10.58
C LYS A 52 7.97 4.97 -9.46
N VAL A 53 8.47 3.95 -8.81
CA VAL A 53 9.52 4.08 -7.79
C VAL A 53 10.85 4.33 -8.50
N LEU A 54 11.48 5.46 -8.19
CA LEU A 54 12.78 5.84 -8.73
C LEU A 54 13.92 5.54 -7.77
N ALA A 55 13.69 5.65 -6.47
CA ALA A 55 14.67 5.31 -5.44
C ALA A 55 13.96 5.00 -4.13
N VAL A 56 14.48 4.06 -3.35
CA VAL A 56 14.05 3.81 -1.98
C VAL A 56 15.04 4.50 -1.06
N LYS A 57 14.59 5.56 -0.36
CA LYS A 57 15.41 6.36 0.54
C LYS A 57 14.58 6.84 1.73
N PRO A 58 15.06 6.67 2.97
CA PRO A 58 14.32 7.15 4.15
C PRO A 58 14.04 8.66 4.06
N LEU A 59 12.90 9.05 4.61
CA LEU A 59 12.52 10.44 4.81
C LEU A 59 13.44 11.10 5.84
N THR A 60 13.47 12.43 5.84
CA THR A 60 14.23 13.22 6.83
C THR A 60 13.77 12.97 8.27
N THR A 61 12.55 12.48 8.44
CA THR A 61 11.96 12.04 9.72
C THR A 61 12.44 10.66 10.19
N GLY A 62 13.26 9.95 9.40
CA GLY A 62 13.75 8.61 9.70
C GLY A 62 12.81 7.47 9.33
N THR A 63 11.61 7.77 8.79
CA THR A 63 10.67 6.77 8.30
C THR A 63 11.08 6.25 6.92
N PRO A 64 10.78 4.98 6.58
CA PRO A 64 11.00 4.45 5.23
C PRO A 64 10.29 5.28 4.18
N GLY A 65 11.02 5.71 3.14
CA GLY A 65 10.50 6.56 2.07
C GLY A 65 10.97 6.12 0.70
N ALA A 66 10.30 6.61 -0.33
CA ALA A 66 10.63 6.38 -1.71
C ALA A 66 10.44 7.65 -2.53
N TRP A 67 11.40 7.91 -3.41
CA TRP A 67 11.22 8.84 -4.51
C TRP A 67 10.38 8.16 -5.57
N VAL A 68 9.27 8.78 -5.90
CA VAL A 68 8.32 8.28 -6.88
C VAL A 68 8.03 9.34 -7.93
N GLN A 69 7.75 8.87 -9.14
CA GLN A 69 7.34 9.70 -10.26
C GLN A 69 5.92 9.33 -10.66
N PRO A 70 4.97 10.27 -10.61
CA PRO A 70 3.63 10.04 -11.13
C PRO A 70 3.67 9.60 -12.59
N GLN A 71 2.80 8.67 -12.97
CA GLN A 71 2.71 8.23 -14.36
C GLN A 71 1.65 9.02 -15.15
N ARG A 72 0.89 9.88 -14.48
CA ARG A 72 -0.24 10.62 -15.06
C ARG A 72 -0.29 12.05 -14.50
N GLY A 73 -1.17 12.86 -15.09
CA GLY A 73 -1.44 14.22 -14.63
C GLY A 73 -0.32 15.22 -14.96
N LYS A 74 -0.46 16.43 -14.42
CA LYS A 74 0.50 17.54 -14.65
C LYS A 74 1.84 17.36 -13.92
N LEU A 75 1.94 16.32 -13.10
CA LEU A 75 3.10 16.00 -12.28
C LEU A 75 3.89 14.80 -12.83
N SER A 76 3.56 14.29 -14.01
CA SER A 76 4.23 13.13 -14.60
C SER A 76 5.74 13.30 -14.76
N ASP A 77 6.21 14.54 -14.85
CA ASP A 77 7.63 14.88 -14.99
C ASP A 77 8.28 15.30 -13.67
N GLN A 78 7.53 15.25 -12.55
CA GLN A 78 8.02 15.61 -11.22
C GLN A 78 8.36 14.36 -10.39
N GLN A 79 9.27 14.55 -9.44
CA GLN A 79 9.64 13.53 -8.47
C GLN A 79 9.15 13.95 -7.09
N LEU A 80 8.51 13.02 -6.39
CA LEU A 80 7.92 13.23 -5.07
C LEU A 80 8.54 12.25 -4.09
N HIS A 81 8.85 12.72 -2.88
CA HIS A 81 9.33 11.85 -1.80
C HIS A 81 8.16 11.51 -0.89
N LEU A 82 7.74 10.25 -0.89
CA LEU A 82 6.62 9.75 -0.10
C LEU A 82 7.07 8.66 0.88
N ALA A 83 6.31 8.47 1.96
CA ALA A 83 6.52 7.35 2.86
C ALA A 83 6.16 6.03 2.16
N LEU A 84 6.95 4.98 2.39
CA LEU A 84 6.73 3.65 1.78
C LEU A 84 5.36 3.08 2.12
N GLU A 85 4.87 3.33 3.32
CA GLU A 85 3.55 2.87 3.80
C GLU A 85 2.37 3.37 2.96
N ARG A 86 2.57 4.46 2.21
CA ARG A 86 1.55 5.03 1.31
C ARG A 86 1.56 4.38 -0.08
N LEU A 87 2.57 3.59 -0.38
CA LEU A 87 2.66 2.84 -1.62
C LEU A 87 1.96 1.50 -1.44
N THR A 88 0.97 1.26 -2.30
CA THR A 88 0.16 0.05 -2.32
C THR A 88 0.22 -0.56 -3.72
N ASP A 89 -0.18 -1.82 -3.89
CA ASP A 89 -0.32 -2.47 -5.20
C ASP A 89 0.94 -2.37 -6.10
N CYS A 90 2.14 -2.50 -5.50
CA CYS A 90 3.41 -2.44 -6.22
C CYS A 90 3.65 -3.68 -7.10
N ARG A 91 4.03 -3.46 -8.37
CA ARG A 91 4.29 -4.49 -9.38
C ARG A 91 5.39 -4.11 -10.36
#